data_AF-A0A094APV9-F1
#
_entry.id   AF-A0A094APV9-F1
#
_cell.length_a   1.000
_cell.length_b   1.000
_cell.length_c   1.000
_cell.angle_alpha   90.00
_cell.angle_beta   90.00
_cell.angle_gamma   90.00
#
_symmetry.space_group_name_H-M   'P 1'
#
loop_
_entity.id
_entity.type
_entity.pdbx_description
1 polymer ?
#
loop_
_entity_poly.entity_id
_entity_poly.type
_entity_poly.pdbx_seq_one_letter_code
_entity_poly.pdbx_strand_id
1 'polypeptide(L)'
;MATSQSIQLDEPSYPSYRELQSDGVHVIVSPKVTQRLFWPFDGVFPTCISIMKTPYSLDSLEPYFQPDTSGSSTSTWHEISQLPLTEPKISSIKVSVDDLDLWEEMWLEQHRGHTGPSAEYVTYGDLSDDERPYPTEMKEDGGWESDSDTEYLVRCCGEDRPLNSENAATLVVEPSADNGFVTVHDYVSAVHPWLMSLREDILTAKRVGLYYPPSLPTELMVTTLPSMLMIADKKSWILRMRAAQRLALSR
;
A
#
# COMPACT_ATOMS: atom_id res chain seq x y z
N MET A 1 0.51 -42.28 40.80
CA MET A 1 0.12 -40.96 40.26
C MET A 1 1.25 -40.52 39.35
N ALA A 2 1.03 -40.47 38.05
CA ALA A 2 1.98 -39.96 37.07
C ALA A 2 1.26 -38.85 36.31
N THR A 3 1.73 -37.62 36.49
CA THR A 3 1.26 -36.43 35.80
C THR A 3 1.69 -36.49 34.35
N SER A 4 0.72 -36.64 33.44
CA SER A 4 0.93 -36.46 32.00
C SER A 4 1.28 -35.00 31.73
N GLN A 5 2.52 -34.74 31.33
CA GLN A 5 2.89 -33.47 30.71
C GLN A 5 2.30 -33.45 29.30
N SER A 6 1.34 -32.57 29.09
CA SER A 6 0.84 -32.21 27.76
C SER A 6 1.99 -31.56 27.00
N ILE A 7 2.46 -32.22 25.95
CA ILE A 7 3.35 -31.62 24.96
C ILE A 7 2.49 -30.60 24.21
N GLN A 8 2.62 -29.32 24.53
CA GLN A 8 2.20 -28.27 23.60
C GLN A 8 3.14 -28.38 22.39
N LEU A 9 2.64 -28.95 21.31
CA LEU A 9 3.25 -28.80 20.00
C LEU A 9 3.12 -27.32 19.65
N ASP A 10 4.24 -26.59 19.63
CA ASP A 10 4.32 -25.28 18.99
C ASP A 10 3.84 -25.45 17.55
N GLU A 11 2.67 -24.90 17.24
CA GLU A 11 2.19 -24.82 15.86
C GLU A 11 3.20 -23.97 15.07
N PRO A 12 3.68 -24.42 13.90
CA PRO A 12 4.68 -23.65 13.16
C PRO A 12 4.11 -22.27 12.83
N SER A 13 4.75 -21.23 13.37
CA SER A 13 4.40 -19.84 13.08
C SER A 13 4.45 -19.59 11.58
N TYR A 14 3.46 -18.87 11.06
CA TYR A 14 3.43 -18.51 9.64
C TYR A 14 4.62 -17.61 9.30
N PRO A 15 5.25 -17.74 8.12
CA PRO A 15 6.32 -16.85 7.71
C PRO A 15 5.79 -15.46 7.36
N SER A 16 6.62 -14.44 7.51
CA SER A 16 6.34 -13.09 7.03
C SER A 16 6.34 -13.03 5.49
N TYR A 17 5.71 -12.01 4.93
CA TYR A 17 5.78 -11.76 3.48
C TYR A 17 7.22 -11.65 2.98
N ARG A 18 8.09 -10.99 3.76
CA ARG A 18 9.50 -10.77 3.40
C ARG A 18 10.27 -12.08 3.36
N GLU A 19 10.09 -12.97 4.35
CA GLU A 19 10.76 -14.28 4.35
C GLU A 19 10.37 -15.10 3.12
N LEU A 20 9.07 -15.16 2.80
CA LEU A 20 8.60 -15.85 1.60
C LEU A 20 9.17 -15.25 0.31
N GLN A 21 9.28 -13.92 0.24
CA GLN A 21 9.89 -13.24 -0.90
C GLN A 21 11.38 -13.58 -1.03
N SER A 22 12.13 -13.60 0.07
CA SER A 22 13.54 -14.01 0.10
C SER A 22 13.74 -15.46 -0.33
N ASP A 23 12.78 -16.33 -0.01
CA ASP A 23 12.77 -17.74 -0.44
C ASP A 23 12.27 -17.94 -1.88
N GLY A 24 11.92 -16.86 -2.59
CA GLY A 24 11.41 -16.92 -3.97
C GLY A 24 10.00 -17.51 -4.08
N VAL A 25 9.26 -17.57 -2.97
CA VAL A 25 7.89 -18.07 -2.94
C VAL A 25 6.94 -17.00 -3.47
N HIS A 26 6.14 -17.36 -4.46
CA HIS A 26 5.17 -16.44 -5.05
C HIS A 26 3.93 -16.30 -4.15
N VAL A 27 3.76 -15.13 -3.53
CA VAL A 27 2.62 -14.81 -2.67
C VAL A 27 1.58 -14.02 -3.46
N ILE A 28 0.34 -14.50 -3.47
CA ILE A 28 -0.80 -13.79 -4.09
C ILE A 28 -1.78 -13.32 -3.03
N VAL A 29 -2.44 -12.18 -3.29
CA VAL A 29 -3.65 -11.82 -2.52
C VAL A 29 -4.73 -12.86 -2.84
N SER A 30 -5.44 -13.33 -1.82
CA SER A 30 -6.46 -14.37 -1.98
C SER A 30 -7.47 -13.94 -3.06
N PRO A 31 -7.81 -14.82 -4.03
CA PRO A 31 -8.74 -14.49 -5.10
C PRO A 31 -10.08 -13.97 -4.59
N LYS A 32 -10.56 -14.48 -3.45
CA LYS A 32 -11.82 -13.99 -2.87
C LYS A 32 -11.79 -12.50 -2.52
N VAL A 33 -10.62 -11.97 -2.20
CA VAL A 33 -10.40 -10.55 -1.89
C VAL A 33 -10.28 -9.76 -3.19
N THR A 34 -9.37 -10.13 -4.09
CA THR A 34 -9.12 -9.39 -5.34
C THR A 34 -10.34 -9.33 -6.26
N GLN A 35 -11.24 -10.32 -6.16
CA GLN A 35 -12.41 -10.42 -7.01
C GLN A 35 -13.65 -9.73 -6.44
N ARG A 36 -13.73 -9.51 -5.13
CA ARG A 36 -14.97 -9.04 -4.47
C ARG A 36 -14.79 -7.76 -3.65
N LEU A 37 -13.59 -7.40 -3.21
CA LEU A 37 -13.38 -6.21 -2.40
C LEU A 37 -13.62 -4.95 -3.26
N PHE A 38 -14.59 -4.13 -2.85
CA PHE A 38 -14.85 -2.82 -3.43
C PHE A 38 -14.40 -1.76 -2.43
N TRP A 39 -13.26 -1.15 -2.71
CA TRP A 39 -12.55 -0.29 -1.76
C TRP A 39 -12.35 1.12 -2.36
N PRO A 40 -13.32 2.04 -2.16
CA PRO A 40 -13.12 3.46 -2.43
C PRO A 40 -11.96 4.00 -1.62
N PHE A 41 -11.11 4.83 -2.24
CA PHE A 41 -10.03 5.49 -1.53
C PHE A 41 -10.57 6.41 -0.44
N ASP A 42 -11.55 7.25 -0.76
CA ASP A 42 -12.16 8.16 0.20
C ASP A 42 -13.21 7.49 1.11
N GLY A 43 -13.43 8.11 2.27
CA GLY A 43 -14.49 7.73 3.21
C GLY A 43 -13.95 7.19 4.53
N VAL A 44 -14.87 6.83 5.43
CA VAL A 44 -14.54 6.40 6.80
C VAL A 44 -14.67 4.88 6.91
N PHE A 45 -13.63 4.22 7.40
CA PHE A 45 -13.70 2.80 7.72
C PHE A 45 -14.62 2.57 8.94
N PRO A 46 -15.45 1.51 8.97
CA PRO A 46 -15.60 0.48 7.93
C PRO A 46 -16.67 0.77 6.87
N THR A 47 -17.40 1.88 6.98
CA THR A 47 -18.62 2.13 6.19
C THR A 47 -18.38 2.44 4.72
N CYS A 48 -17.18 2.90 4.36
CA CYS A 48 -16.80 3.13 2.96
C CYS A 48 -16.50 1.83 2.18
N ILE A 49 -16.24 0.72 2.87
CA ILE A 49 -15.87 -0.55 2.24
C ILE A 49 -17.13 -1.35 1.91
N SER A 50 -17.18 -1.88 0.70
CA SER A 50 -18.25 -2.77 0.26
C SER A 50 -17.69 -4.05 -0.34
N ILE A 51 -18.51 -5.09 -0.38
CA ILE A 51 -18.17 -6.37 -0.98
C ILE A 51 -19.11 -6.62 -2.15
N MET A 52 -18.58 -7.07 -3.28
CA MET A 52 -19.38 -7.58 -4.38
C MET A 52 -19.94 -8.94 -3.98
N LYS A 53 -21.26 -9.13 -4.12
CA LYS A 53 -21.91 -10.41 -3.74
C LYS A 53 -21.36 -11.59 -4.53
N THR A 54 -21.09 -11.36 -5.82
CA THR A 54 -20.46 -12.34 -6.70
C THR A 54 -19.15 -11.77 -7.25
N PRO A 55 -18.16 -12.62 -7.59
CA PRO A 55 -16.88 -12.19 -8.16
C PRO A 55 -17.07 -11.23 -9.33
N TYR A 56 -16.41 -10.08 -9.26
CA TYR A 56 -16.41 -9.01 -10.26
C TYR A 56 -17.77 -8.36 -10.56
N SER A 57 -18.81 -8.61 -9.74
CA SER A 57 -20.13 -8.01 -9.95
C SER A 57 -20.27 -6.65 -9.29
N LEU A 58 -20.13 -5.60 -10.09
CA LEU A 58 -20.22 -4.21 -9.65
C LEU A 58 -21.66 -3.74 -9.37
N ASP A 59 -22.65 -4.44 -9.91
CA ASP A 59 -24.07 -4.07 -9.80
C ASP A 59 -24.72 -4.57 -8.51
N SER A 60 -24.01 -5.40 -7.73
CA SER A 60 -24.51 -5.99 -6.49
C SER A 60 -23.49 -5.90 -5.38
N LEU A 61 -23.62 -4.83 -4.57
CA LEU A 61 -22.77 -4.60 -3.41
C LEU A 61 -23.52 -4.94 -2.12
N GLU A 62 -22.77 -5.42 -1.14
CA GLU A 62 -23.19 -5.59 0.25
C GLU A 62 -22.20 -4.92 1.20
N PRO A 63 -22.65 -4.46 2.38
CA PRO A 63 -21.77 -3.77 3.32
C PRO A 63 -20.67 -4.69 3.85
N TYR A 64 -19.45 -4.16 3.99
CA TYR A 64 -18.37 -4.87 4.69
C TYR A 64 -18.65 -5.05 6.19
N PHE A 65 -19.36 -4.08 6.78
CA PHE A 65 -19.78 -4.08 8.18
C PHE A 65 -21.25 -3.70 8.28
N GLN A 66 -22.02 -4.46 9.06
CA GLN A 66 -23.42 -4.17 9.36
C GLN A 66 -23.55 -3.77 10.83
N PRO A 67 -23.83 -2.48 11.13
CA PRO A 67 -24.09 -2.04 12.50
C PRO A 67 -25.41 -2.62 13.01
N ASP A 68 -25.54 -2.79 14.32
CA ASP A 68 -26.80 -3.21 14.94
C ASP A 68 -27.85 -2.11 14.81
N THR A 69 -28.88 -2.35 13.99
CA THR A 69 -29.99 -1.41 13.76
C THR A 69 -31.26 -1.82 14.52
N SER A 70 -31.27 -2.98 15.19
CA SER A 70 -32.51 -3.58 15.74
C SER A 70 -32.46 -3.85 17.25
N GLY A 71 -31.42 -3.41 17.95
CA GLY A 71 -31.27 -3.62 19.40
C GLY A 71 -30.93 -5.07 19.75
N SER A 72 -30.42 -5.83 18.77
CA SER A 72 -30.06 -7.24 18.88
C SER A 72 -28.55 -7.43 19.08
N SER A 73 -27.85 -6.48 19.71
CA SER A 73 -26.52 -6.62 20.34
C SER A 73 -25.33 -7.15 19.52
N THR A 74 -25.45 -7.46 18.23
CA THR A 74 -24.35 -8.02 17.44
C THR A 74 -24.20 -7.32 16.11
N SER A 75 -23.32 -6.33 16.07
CA SER A 75 -22.73 -5.85 14.82
C SER A 75 -22.02 -7.00 14.11
N THR A 76 -22.20 -7.14 12.79
CA THR A 76 -21.70 -8.29 12.03
C THR A 76 -20.73 -7.86 10.95
N TRP A 77 -19.55 -8.47 10.92
CA TRP A 77 -18.57 -8.34 9.84
C TRP A 77 -18.88 -9.31 8.70
N HIS A 78 -18.61 -8.90 7.47
CA HIS A 78 -18.73 -9.78 6.31
C HIS A 78 -17.75 -10.97 6.40
N GLU A 79 -18.13 -12.16 5.89
CA GLU A 79 -17.32 -13.39 5.96
C GLU A 79 -15.88 -13.23 5.42
N ILE A 80 -15.70 -12.39 4.40
CA ILE A 80 -14.38 -12.09 3.80
C ILE A 80 -13.41 -11.50 4.82
N SER A 81 -13.91 -10.77 5.83
CA SER A 81 -13.08 -10.16 6.87
C SER A 81 -12.18 -11.18 7.59
N GLN A 82 -12.66 -12.42 7.75
CA GLN A 82 -11.98 -13.49 8.48
C GLN A 82 -11.08 -14.36 7.58
N LEU A 83 -11.08 -14.12 6.27
CA LEU A 83 -10.25 -14.88 5.34
C LEU A 83 -8.78 -14.44 5.44
N PRO A 84 -7.82 -15.33 5.14
CA PRO A 84 -6.44 -14.92 4.98
C PRO A 84 -6.32 -13.90 3.85
N LEU A 85 -5.48 -12.88 4.07
CA LEU A 85 -5.21 -11.89 3.03
C LEU A 85 -4.53 -12.51 1.81
N THR A 86 -3.58 -13.44 2.05
CA THR A 86 -2.72 -14.02 1.01
C THR A 86 -2.74 -15.54 0.99
N GLU A 87 -2.33 -16.08 -0.15
CA GLU A 87 -2.00 -17.49 -0.35
C GLU A 87 -0.54 -17.58 -0.86
N PRO A 88 0.38 -18.24 -0.12
CA PRO A 88 0.21 -18.80 1.23
C PRO A 88 -0.05 -17.72 2.30
N LYS A 89 -0.51 -18.16 3.47
CA LYS A 89 -0.76 -17.29 4.63
C LYS A 89 0.54 -16.73 5.18
N ILE A 90 0.48 -15.50 5.68
CA ILE A 90 1.63 -14.76 6.22
C ILE A 90 1.37 -14.24 7.62
N SER A 91 2.41 -14.12 8.44
CA SER A 91 2.35 -13.55 9.79
C SER A 91 2.53 -12.03 9.83
N SER A 92 3.07 -11.41 8.77
CA SER A 92 3.15 -9.95 8.67
C SER A 92 3.39 -9.51 7.23
N ILE A 93 3.06 -8.26 6.94
CA ILE A 93 3.36 -7.62 5.67
C ILE A 93 3.68 -6.14 5.82
N LYS A 94 4.77 -5.69 5.19
CA LYS A 94 5.09 -4.28 5.03
C LYS A 94 4.41 -3.77 3.77
N VAL A 95 3.64 -2.70 3.90
CA VAL A 95 2.82 -2.09 2.86
C VAL A 95 3.37 -0.71 2.51
N SER A 96 3.46 -0.42 1.21
CA SER A 96 3.78 0.91 0.66
C SER A 96 2.69 1.38 -0.31
N VAL A 97 2.77 2.63 -0.77
CA VAL A 97 1.87 3.19 -1.77
C VAL A 97 2.69 3.56 -3.00
N ASP A 98 2.35 2.95 -4.15
CA ASP A 98 3.07 3.12 -5.42
C ASP A 98 3.23 4.60 -5.83
N ASP A 99 2.18 5.40 -5.64
CA ASP A 99 2.22 6.84 -5.92
C ASP A 99 3.27 7.58 -5.06
N LEU A 100 3.46 7.19 -3.80
CA LEU A 100 4.45 7.81 -2.91
C LEU A 100 5.86 7.29 -3.18
N ASP A 101 5.99 5.99 -3.44
CA ASP A 101 7.27 5.35 -3.75
C ASP A 101 7.92 5.96 -5.01
N LEU A 102 7.11 6.37 -5.98
CA LEU A 102 7.56 6.98 -7.24
C LEU A 102 7.59 8.51 -7.22
N TRP A 103 7.14 9.15 -6.14
CA TRP A 103 6.89 10.60 -6.14
C TRP A 103 8.14 11.42 -6.46
N GLU A 104 9.25 11.11 -5.78
CA GLU A 104 10.51 11.82 -6.00
C GLU A 104 11.05 11.61 -7.43
N GLU A 105 11.07 10.36 -7.91
CA GLU A 105 11.56 10.03 -9.25
C GLU A 105 10.78 10.81 -10.31
N MET A 106 9.45 10.78 -10.24
CA MET A 106 8.59 11.48 -11.18
C MET A 106 8.76 13.01 -11.08
N TRP A 107 8.94 13.53 -9.87
CA TRP A 107 9.22 14.95 -9.67
C TRP A 107 10.53 15.33 -10.36
N LEU A 108 11.58 14.52 -10.22
CA LEU A 108 12.87 14.77 -10.88
C LEU A 108 12.75 14.68 -12.40
N GLU A 109 12.03 13.71 -12.94
CA GLU A 109 11.83 13.60 -14.39
C GLU A 109 11.21 14.86 -14.97
N GLN A 110 10.25 15.46 -14.26
CA GLN A 110 9.59 16.70 -14.65
C GLN A 110 10.50 17.93 -14.52
N HIS A 111 11.40 17.95 -13.54
CA HIS A 111 12.16 19.15 -13.16
C HIS A 111 13.64 19.13 -13.60
N ARG A 112 14.21 18.00 -14.02
CA ARG A 112 15.63 17.85 -14.36
C ARG A 112 16.18 18.82 -15.42
N GLY A 113 15.30 19.36 -16.27
CA GLY A 113 15.66 20.29 -17.35
C GLY A 113 15.46 21.76 -17.01
N HIS A 114 14.89 22.07 -15.85
CA HIS A 114 14.67 23.43 -15.42
C HIS A 114 15.96 24.03 -14.85
N THR A 115 16.23 25.30 -15.17
CA THR A 115 17.46 25.99 -14.77
C THR A 115 17.16 27.45 -14.41
N GLY A 116 18.12 28.11 -13.77
CA GLY A 116 18.00 29.52 -13.39
C GLY A 116 17.11 29.71 -12.17
N PRO A 117 16.35 30.82 -12.05
CA PRO A 117 15.67 31.20 -10.81
C PRO A 117 14.53 30.26 -10.39
N SER A 118 14.17 29.29 -11.25
CA SER A 118 13.16 28.29 -10.96
C SER A 118 13.73 27.02 -10.34
N ALA A 119 15.05 26.87 -10.17
CA ALA A 119 15.67 25.67 -9.64
C ALA A 119 16.71 26.02 -8.57
N GLU A 120 16.67 25.30 -7.46
CA GLU A 120 17.59 25.47 -6.33
C GLU A 120 18.34 24.17 -6.10
N TYR A 121 19.67 24.26 -6.18
CA TYR A 121 20.58 23.16 -5.98
C TYR A 121 21.41 23.40 -4.73
N VAL A 122 21.67 22.34 -3.97
CA VAL A 122 22.65 22.32 -2.89
C VAL A 122 23.67 21.23 -3.16
N THR A 123 24.85 21.33 -2.54
CA THR A 123 25.82 20.23 -2.65
C THR A 123 25.38 19.07 -1.75
N TYR A 124 25.68 17.85 -2.16
CA TYR A 124 25.33 16.65 -1.40
C TYR A 124 25.87 16.70 0.04
N GLY A 125 27.08 17.26 0.23
CA GLY A 125 27.69 17.43 1.56
C GLY A 125 26.91 18.37 2.48
N ASP A 126 26.11 19.29 1.92
CA ASP A 126 25.30 20.25 2.67
C ASP A 126 23.91 19.69 3.04
N LEU A 127 23.52 18.51 2.54
CA LEU A 127 22.25 17.87 2.89
C LEU A 127 22.30 17.32 4.32
N SER A 128 21.16 17.42 5.01
CA SER A 128 20.94 16.71 6.27
C SER A 128 20.91 15.20 6.04
N ASP A 129 21.24 14.41 7.07
CA ASP A 129 21.24 12.95 6.96
C ASP A 129 19.87 12.38 6.56
N ASP A 130 18.77 13.04 6.96
CA ASP A 130 17.39 12.63 6.65
C ASP A 130 17.00 12.89 5.19
N GLU A 131 17.70 13.79 4.49
CA GLU A 131 17.41 14.20 3.11
C GLU A 131 18.34 13.52 2.09
N ARG A 132 19.36 12.79 2.57
CA ARG A 132 20.34 12.15 1.70
C ARG A 132 19.70 10.97 0.96
N PRO A 133 19.74 10.95 -0.39
CA PRO A 133 19.16 9.88 -1.22
C PRO A 133 19.94 8.56 -1.23
N TYR A 134 21.18 8.51 -0.73
CA TYR A 134 22.01 7.31 -0.81
C TYR A 134 21.99 6.54 0.52
N PRO A 135 22.00 5.19 0.46
CA PRO A 135 21.87 4.36 1.65
C PRO A 135 23.00 4.64 2.65
N THR A 136 22.69 4.47 3.92
CA THR A 136 23.61 4.60 5.08
C THR A 136 24.89 3.72 4.99
N GLU A 137 25.00 2.81 4.01
CA GLU A 137 26.12 1.88 3.85
C GLU A 137 27.15 2.38 2.81
N MET A 138 28.40 2.52 3.27
CA MET A 138 29.55 2.95 2.45
C MET A 138 29.83 1.98 1.29
N LYS A 139 30.18 2.54 0.12
CA LYS A 139 30.92 1.78 -0.91
C LYS A 139 32.34 1.52 -0.39
N GLU A 140 32.83 0.29 -0.54
CA GLU A 140 34.16 -0.15 -0.05
C GLU A 140 35.35 0.67 -0.60
N ASP A 141 35.16 1.43 -1.68
CA ASP A 141 36.19 2.10 -2.46
C ASP A 141 36.08 3.63 -2.54
N GLY A 142 35.07 4.25 -1.90
CA GLY A 142 34.89 5.70 -1.93
C GLY A 142 34.05 6.18 -0.75
N GLY A 143 34.71 6.84 0.21
CA GLY A 143 34.02 7.45 1.35
C GLY A 143 33.09 8.59 0.94
N TRP A 144 32.20 8.98 1.86
CA TRP A 144 31.16 10.02 1.75
C TRP A 144 31.57 11.34 1.05
N GLU A 145 32.87 11.65 1.10
CA GLU A 145 33.50 12.84 0.51
C GLU A 145 33.69 12.77 -1.01
N SER A 146 33.60 11.59 -1.63
CA SER A 146 33.85 11.46 -3.08
C SER A 146 32.77 12.14 -3.92
N ASP A 147 31.55 12.23 -3.39
CA ASP A 147 30.38 12.76 -4.09
C ASP A 147 29.82 14.02 -3.40
N SER A 148 30.53 14.60 -2.42
CA SER A 148 30.07 15.79 -1.66
C SER A 148 29.77 16.98 -2.56
N ASP A 149 30.52 17.14 -3.64
CA ASP A 149 30.38 18.22 -4.62
C ASP A 149 29.24 17.97 -5.62
N THR A 150 28.55 16.83 -5.55
CA THR A 150 27.43 16.50 -6.44
C THR A 150 26.27 17.45 -6.18
N GLU A 151 25.83 18.17 -7.21
CA GLU A 151 24.65 19.04 -7.13
C GLU A 151 23.37 18.22 -6.97
N TYR A 152 22.59 18.57 -5.96
CA TYR A 152 21.32 17.95 -5.63
C TYR A 152 20.21 18.99 -5.73
N LEU A 153 19.26 18.75 -6.64
CA LEU A 153 18.09 19.62 -6.81
C LEU A 153 17.17 19.45 -5.60
N VAL A 154 16.98 20.51 -4.81
CA VAL A 154 16.14 20.49 -3.58
C VAL A 154 14.79 21.17 -3.77
N ARG A 155 14.68 22.09 -4.72
CA ARG A 155 13.45 22.83 -4.99
C ARG A 155 13.38 23.23 -6.45
N CYS A 156 12.20 23.17 -7.04
CA CYS A 156 11.98 23.63 -8.41
C CYS A 156 10.54 24.12 -8.60
N CYS A 157 10.33 25.12 -9.46
CA CYS A 157 9.00 25.66 -9.78
C CYS A 157 8.18 26.16 -8.56
N GLY A 158 8.85 26.46 -7.45
CA GLY A 158 8.19 26.83 -6.20
C GLY A 158 7.68 25.64 -5.36
N GLU A 159 8.06 24.42 -5.72
CA GLU A 159 7.78 23.18 -5.00
C GLU A 159 9.08 22.58 -4.45
N ASP A 160 9.02 22.10 -3.21
CA ASP A 160 10.11 21.35 -2.60
C ASP A 160 10.19 19.95 -3.22
N ARG A 161 11.40 19.42 -3.32
CA ARG A 161 11.61 18.04 -3.72
C ARG A 161 10.96 17.11 -2.68
N PRO A 162 10.13 16.15 -3.10
CA PRO A 162 9.56 15.16 -2.19
C PRO A 162 10.64 14.33 -1.48
N LEU A 163 10.29 13.77 -0.31
CA LEU A 163 11.13 12.78 0.35
C LEU A 163 11.43 11.62 -0.59
N ASN A 164 12.64 11.09 -0.49
CA ASN A 164 13.08 9.97 -1.33
C ASN A 164 12.27 8.70 -1.06
N SER A 165 12.33 7.77 -2.01
CA SER A 165 11.59 6.50 -1.95
C SER A 165 12.02 5.60 -0.79
N GLU A 166 13.25 5.73 -0.27
CA GLU A 166 13.71 5.00 0.92
C GLU A 166 13.02 5.48 2.20
N ASN A 167 12.67 6.77 2.25
CA ASN A 167 11.96 7.43 3.33
C ASN A 167 10.44 7.52 3.09
N ALA A 168 9.93 6.89 2.03
CA ALA A 168 8.50 6.84 1.76
C ALA A 168 7.75 6.15 2.91
N ALA A 169 6.55 6.65 3.20
CA ALA A 169 5.74 6.14 4.28
C ALA A 169 5.37 4.67 4.04
N THR A 170 5.57 3.84 5.06
CA THR A 170 5.22 2.42 5.02
C THR A 170 4.52 1.99 6.30
N LEU A 171 3.70 0.94 6.21
CA LEU A 171 2.95 0.38 7.33
C LEU A 171 3.22 -1.12 7.45
N VAL A 172 3.55 -1.59 8.66
CA VAL A 172 3.59 -3.03 8.94
C VAL A 172 2.22 -3.45 9.47
N VAL A 173 1.62 -4.44 8.82
CA VAL A 173 0.38 -5.08 9.26
C VAL A 173 0.71 -6.42 9.89
N GLU A 174 0.24 -6.62 11.10
CA GLU A 174 0.35 -7.84 11.89
C GLU A 174 -1.06 -8.37 12.19
N PRO A 175 -1.22 -9.69 12.42
CA PRO A 175 -2.50 -10.25 12.77
C PRO A 175 -2.95 -9.82 14.17
N SER A 176 -4.26 -9.77 14.36
CA SER A 176 -4.85 -9.72 15.70
C SER A 176 -4.34 -10.90 16.54
N ALA A 177 -4.15 -10.69 17.85
CA ALA A 177 -3.44 -11.61 18.76
C ALA A 177 -3.92 -13.08 18.75
N ASP A 178 -5.15 -13.33 18.34
CA ASP A 178 -5.76 -14.67 18.30
C ASP A 178 -5.53 -15.40 16.95
N ASN A 179 -5.02 -14.71 15.93
CA ASN A 179 -4.77 -15.26 14.60
C ASN A 179 -3.26 -15.39 14.35
N GLY A 180 -2.80 -16.56 13.89
CA GLY A 180 -1.40 -16.74 13.47
C GLY A 180 -1.05 -16.08 12.13
N PHE A 181 -2.04 -15.53 11.40
CA PHE A 181 -1.86 -14.99 10.06
C PHE A 181 -2.71 -13.75 9.81
N VAL A 182 -2.23 -12.87 8.92
CA VAL A 182 -2.90 -11.62 8.54
C VAL A 182 -4.22 -11.91 7.83
N THR A 183 -5.32 -11.45 8.40
CA THR A 183 -6.65 -11.52 7.78
C THR A 183 -6.93 -10.29 6.91
N VAL A 184 -7.98 -10.35 6.10
CA VAL A 184 -8.47 -9.19 5.37
C VAL A 184 -8.88 -8.08 6.32
N HIS A 185 -9.45 -8.41 7.49
CA HIS A 185 -9.83 -7.42 8.48
C HIS A 185 -8.62 -6.69 9.05
N ASP A 186 -7.60 -7.43 9.49
CA ASP A 186 -6.37 -6.84 10.02
C ASP A 186 -5.77 -5.86 8.99
N TYR A 187 -5.72 -6.27 7.73
CA TYR A 187 -5.20 -5.45 6.65
C TYR A 187 -6.04 -4.20 6.38
N VAL A 188 -7.33 -4.34 6.07
CA VAL A 188 -8.17 -3.19 5.67
C VAL A 188 -8.35 -2.20 6.83
N SER A 189 -8.47 -2.69 8.07
CA SER A 189 -8.65 -1.84 9.25
C SER A 189 -7.41 -1.05 9.63
N ALA A 190 -6.20 -1.59 9.37
CA ALA A 190 -4.94 -0.85 9.56
C ALA A 190 -4.63 0.08 8.38
N VAL A 191 -4.81 -0.42 7.15
CA VAL A 191 -4.40 0.27 5.93
C VAL A 191 -5.33 1.44 5.58
N HIS A 192 -6.65 1.30 5.71
CA HIS A 192 -7.56 2.39 5.30
C HIS A 192 -7.35 3.68 6.10
N PRO A 193 -7.31 3.67 7.44
CA PRO A 193 -7.01 4.88 8.21
C PRO A 193 -5.62 5.44 7.93
N TRP A 194 -4.61 4.58 7.71
CA TRP A 194 -3.27 5.01 7.33
C TRP A 194 -3.25 5.72 5.97
N LEU A 195 -3.94 5.17 4.96
CA LEU A 195 -4.13 5.85 3.67
C LEU A 195 -4.81 7.21 3.83
N MET A 196 -5.80 7.32 4.73
CA MET A 196 -6.46 8.61 5.02
C MET A 196 -5.53 9.60 5.70
N SER A 197 -4.57 9.16 6.50
CA SER A 197 -3.56 10.04 7.09
C SER A 197 -2.56 10.59 6.06
N LEU A 198 -2.33 9.85 4.95
CA LEU A 198 -1.42 10.21 3.87
C LEU A 198 -2.14 10.82 2.65
N ARG A 199 -3.43 11.14 2.79
CA ARG A 199 -4.31 11.43 1.66
C ARG A 199 -3.79 12.58 0.79
N GLU A 200 -3.40 13.69 1.40
CA GLU A 200 -2.96 14.88 0.66
C GLU A 200 -1.62 14.64 -0.06
N ASP A 201 -0.71 13.90 0.57
CA ASP A 201 0.57 13.52 -0.03
C ASP A 201 0.35 12.61 -1.24
N ILE A 202 -0.51 11.59 -1.11
CA ILE A 202 -0.87 10.68 -2.21
C ILE A 202 -1.48 11.46 -3.38
N LEU A 203 -2.40 12.39 -3.11
CA LEU A 203 -3.02 13.20 -4.17
C LEU A 203 -2.02 14.15 -4.83
N THR A 204 -1.06 14.66 -4.07
CA THR A 204 0.00 15.53 -4.59
C THR A 204 0.95 14.72 -5.48
N ALA A 205 1.45 13.59 -4.99
CA ALA A 205 2.29 12.67 -5.74
C ALA A 205 1.66 12.24 -7.07
N LYS A 206 0.36 11.94 -7.04
CA LYS A 206 -0.39 11.53 -8.22
C LYS A 206 -0.50 12.62 -9.29
N ARG A 207 -0.43 13.91 -8.93
CA ARG A 207 -0.40 15.03 -9.90
C ARG A 207 0.94 15.11 -10.61
N VAL A 208 2.03 14.80 -9.91
CA VAL A 208 3.39 14.79 -10.45
C VAL A 208 3.58 13.59 -11.38
N GLY A 209 3.18 12.40 -10.93
CA GLY A 209 3.53 11.13 -11.58
C GLY A 209 2.90 10.83 -12.94
N LEU A 210 1.80 11.48 -13.32
CA LEU A 210 0.95 10.91 -14.38
C LEU A 210 0.58 11.86 -15.51
N TYR A 211 1.14 13.07 -15.57
CA TYR A 211 0.65 14.11 -16.48
C TYR A 211 -0.89 14.20 -16.43
N TYR A 212 -1.49 13.91 -15.27
CA TYR A 212 -2.94 13.94 -15.14
C TYR A 212 -3.38 15.36 -15.53
N PRO A 213 -4.51 15.53 -16.24
CA PRO A 213 -5.11 16.84 -16.40
C PRO A 213 -5.16 17.56 -15.04
N PRO A 214 -5.14 18.91 -15.03
CA PRO A 214 -5.05 19.69 -13.79
C PRO A 214 -6.06 19.30 -12.70
N SER A 215 -7.18 18.67 -13.09
CA SER A 215 -8.13 18.03 -12.20
C SER A 215 -7.90 16.52 -12.09
N LEU A 216 -7.62 16.05 -10.87
CA LEU A 216 -7.67 14.62 -10.55
C LEU A 216 -9.10 14.07 -10.73
N PRO A 217 -9.26 12.76 -11.00
CA PRO A 217 -10.55 12.10 -10.93
C PRO A 217 -11.23 12.34 -9.58
N THR A 218 -12.56 12.51 -9.58
CA THR A 218 -13.35 12.72 -8.36
C THR A 218 -13.58 11.44 -7.56
N GLU A 219 -13.36 10.27 -8.17
CA GLU A 219 -13.54 8.98 -7.53
C GLU A 219 -12.33 8.08 -7.76
N LEU A 220 -11.66 7.70 -6.67
CA LEU A 220 -10.47 6.86 -6.65
C LEU A 220 -10.77 5.53 -5.94
N MET A 221 -10.09 4.47 -6.37
CA MET A 221 -10.24 3.11 -5.86
C MET A 221 -8.88 2.57 -5.42
N VAL A 222 -8.84 1.90 -4.27
CA VAL A 222 -7.67 1.15 -3.81
C VAL A 222 -7.62 -0.18 -4.55
N THR A 223 -6.47 -0.51 -5.13
CA THR A 223 -6.17 -1.83 -5.68
C THR A 223 -5.14 -2.50 -4.79
N THR A 224 -5.51 -3.65 -4.22
CA THR A 224 -4.66 -4.40 -3.31
C THR A 224 -3.71 -5.31 -4.08
N LEU A 225 -2.41 -4.99 -4.08
CA LEU A 225 -1.35 -5.99 -4.22
C LEU A 225 -0.83 -6.33 -2.81
N PRO A 226 -0.11 -7.44 -2.60
CA PRO A 226 0.25 -7.87 -1.26
C PRO A 226 0.97 -6.78 -0.46
N SER A 227 2.09 -6.26 -0.98
CA SER A 227 2.97 -5.31 -0.29
C SER A 227 2.90 -3.88 -0.83
N MET A 228 2.17 -3.65 -1.93
CA MET A 228 2.12 -2.35 -2.60
C MET A 228 0.68 -2.00 -2.96
N LEU A 229 0.24 -0.80 -2.62
CA LEU A 229 -1.09 -0.32 -2.93
C LEU A 229 -1.04 0.57 -4.16
N MET A 230 -1.97 0.34 -5.08
CA MET A 230 -2.17 1.27 -6.21
C MET A 230 -3.49 2.00 -6.03
N ILE A 231 -3.47 3.33 -6.17
CA ILE A 231 -4.67 4.15 -6.21
C ILE A 231 -5.02 4.40 -7.67
N ALA A 232 -6.20 3.96 -8.10
CA ALA A 232 -6.64 4.04 -9.49
C ALA A 232 -7.87 4.93 -9.62
N ASP A 233 -8.01 5.61 -10.76
CA ASP A 233 -9.30 6.18 -11.09
C ASP A 233 -10.37 5.07 -11.20
N LYS A 234 -11.56 5.35 -10.67
CA LYS A 234 -12.63 4.35 -10.59
C LYS A 234 -13.03 3.77 -11.96
N LYS A 235 -12.97 4.57 -13.03
CA LYS A 235 -13.33 4.12 -14.37
C LYS A 235 -12.34 3.08 -14.90
N SER A 236 -11.04 3.34 -14.79
CA SER A 236 -9.97 2.43 -15.16
C SER A 236 -9.96 1.19 -14.27
N TRP A 237 -10.26 1.35 -12.98
CA TRP A 237 -10.43 0.22 -12.07
C TRP A 237 -11.60 -0.68 -12.51
N ILE A 238 -12.76 -0.12 -12.83
CA ILE A 238 -13.92 -0.87 -13.35
C ILE A 238 -13.58 -1.60 -14.65
N LEU A 239 -12.84 -0.96 -15.57
CA LEU A 239 -12.40 -1.58 -16.82
C LEU A 239 -11.49 -2.79 -16.55
N ARG A 240 -10.55 -2.68 -15.61
CA ARG A 240 -9.71 -3.80 -15.16
C ARG A 240 -10.55 -4.94 -14.59
N MET A 241 -11.51 -4.64 -13.71
CA MET A 241 -12.40 -5.65 -13.13
C MET A 241 -13.23 -6.38 -14.18
N ARG A 242 -13.78 -5.65 -15.15
CA ARG A 242 -14.54 -6.26 -16.27
C ARG A 242 -13.67 -7.11 -17.19
N ALA A 243 -12.42 -6.70 -17.43
CA ALA A 243 -11.48 -7.50 -18.20
C ALA A 243 -11.14 -8.81 -17.45
N ALA A 244 -10.86 -8.73 -16.15
CA ALA A 244 -10.61 -9.90 -15.31
C ALA A 244 -11.82 -10.85 -15.26
N GLN A 245 -13.05 -10.32 -15.18
CA GLN A 245 -14.28 -11.11 -15.24
C GLN A 245 -14.39 -11.91 -16.55
N ARG A 246 -14.12 -11.28 -17.70
CA ARG A 246 -14.15 -11.95 -19.01
C ARG A 246 -13.13 -13.07 -19.10
N LEU A 247 -11.91 -12.83 -18.60
CA LEU A 247 -10.87 -13.85 -18.56
C LEU A 247 -11.25 -15.03 -17.67
N ALA A 248 -11.86 -14.76 -16.51
CA ALA A 248 -12.32 -15.80 -15.59
C ALA A 248 -13.45 -16.65 -16.18
N LEU A 249 -14.38 -16.05 -16.95
CA LEU A 249 -15.47 -16.76 -17.62
C LEU A 249 -15.04 -17.52 -18.89
N SER A 250 -13.83 -17.27 -19.38
CA SER A 250 -13.28 -17.93 -20.57
C SER A 250 -12.46 -19.20 -20.27
N ARG A 251 -12.31 -19.56 -18.99
CA ARG A 251 -11.64 -20.77 -18.51
C ARG A 251 -12.66 -21.79 -18.02
#